data_AF-A0A385BS47-F1
#
_entry.id   AF-A0A385BS47-F1
#
_cell.length_a   1.000
_cell.length_b   1.000
_cell.length_c   1.000
_cell.angle_alpha   90.00
_cell.angle_beta   90.00
_cell.angle_gamma   90.00
#
_symmetry.space_group_name_H-M   'P 1'
#
loop_
_entity.id
_entity.type
_entity.pdbx_description
1 polymer ?
#
loop_
_entity_poly.entity_id
_entity_poly.type
_entity_poly.pdbx_seq_one_letter_code
_entity_poly.pdbx_strand_id
1 'polypeptide(L)'
;MNYQYQRGCECGNIDSLEVSKIEAAFELNYLSFSKSECSKCGEKKMSFGSINSPEIDRELLTIWAENIDYLFCPLDEGLTLAQYKENIDLYLEFIDDEIINAEKKNVLIEALCVMIYDRVDKTDKEDLDIINKIATELKLRENQVLFSQHWIMDYIKKVSFPIIGVEYKNSLSSKVDKENHKDYLESIIKESIDKRNSKNKLWAKIKNIWK
;
A
#
# COMPACT_ATOMS: atom_id res chain seq x y z
N MET A 1 -6.00 -2.17 24.28
CA MET A 1 -6.44 -0.97 23.55
C MET A 1 -7.73 -1.35 22.84
N ASN A 2 -8.78 -0.54 22.90
CA ASN A 2 -10.05 -0.87 22.26
C ASN A 2 -10.15 -0.10 20.94
N TYR A 3 -10.34 -0.81 19.82
CA TYR A 3 -10.49 -0.23 18.50
C TYR A 3 -11.98 -0.08 18.18
N GLN A 4 -12.33 0.99 17.48
CA GLN A 4 -13.72 1.27 17.16
C GLN A 4 -13.86 2.06 15.87
N TYR A 5 -14.98 1.84 15.20
CA TYR A 5 -15.52 2.76 14.21
C TYR A 5 -16.53 3.67 14.88
N GLN A 6 -16.56 4.93 14.49
CA GLN A 6 -17.58 5.88 14.91
C GLN A 6 -18.16 6.58 13.70
N ARG A 7 -19.43 6.98 13.81
CA ARG A 7 -20.10 7.82 12.83
C ARG A 7 -21.14 8.70 13.51
N GLY A 8 -21.26 9.94 13.03
CA GLY A 8 -22.27 10.87 13.50
C GLY A 8 -23.44 10.95 12.53
N CYS A 9 -24.66 10.81 13.02
CA CYS A 9 -25.86 11.11 12.24
C CYS A 9 -26.20 12.60 12.32
N GLU A 10 -26.85 13.15 11.29
CA GLU A 10 -27.37 14.53 11.29
C GLU A 10 -28.37 14.81 12.43
N CYS A 11 -28.98 13.78 13.03
CA CYS A 11 -29.81 13.92 14.23
C CYS A 11 -29.01 14.20 15.52
N GLY A 12 -27.68 14.24 15.43
CA GLY A 12 -26.75 14.44 16.54
C GLY A 12 -26.39 13.17 17.31
N ASN A 13 -26.86 12.00 16.90
CA ASN A 13 -26.44 10.73 17.51
C ASN A 13 -25.07 10.28 17.01
N ILE A 14 -24.29 9.65 17.87
CA ILE A 14 -23.04 8.99 17.49
C ILE A 14 -23.22 7.49 17.70
N ASP A 15 -23.10 6.72 16.61
CA ASP A 15 -23.03 5.27 16.68
C ASP A 15 -21.55 4.86 16.77
N SER A 16 -21.26 3.85 17.58
CA SER A 16 -19.93 3.26 17.71
C SER A 16 -20.01 1.73 17.51
N LEU A 17 -19.01 1.15 16.86
CA LEU A 17 -18.86 -0.29 16.71
C LEU A 17 -17.46 -0.68 17.17
N GLU A 18 -17.37 -1.51 18.21
CA GLU A 18 -16.10 -2.10 18.65
C GLU A 18 -15.63 -3.15 17.65
N VAL A 19 -14.34 -3.14 17.35
CA VAL A 19 -13.72 -4.00 16.34
C VAL A 19 -12.35 -4.50 16.81
N SER A 20 -11.87 -5.55 16.17
CA SER A 20 -10.50 -6.06 16.36
C SER A 20 -9.44 -5.13 15.74
N LYS A 21 -8.17 -5.35 16.13
CA LYS A 21 -7.00 -4.67 15.56
C LYS A 21 -6.96 -4.81 14.03
N ILE A 22 -7.18 -6.02 13.53
CA ILE A 22 -7.12 -6.35 12.09
C ILE A 22 -8.25 -5.65 11.34
N GLU A 23 -9.47 -5.69 11.88
CA GLU A 23 -10.60 -5.00 11.26
C GLU A 23 -10.33 -3.49 11.19
N ALA A 24 -9.89 -2.88 12.29
CA ALA A 24 -9.58 -1.46 12.33
C ALA A 24 -8.43 -1.07 11.39
N ALA A 25 -7.39 -1.90 11.27
CA ALA A 25 -6.24 -1.64 10.41
C ALA A 25 -6.60 -1.64 8.91
N PHE A 26 -7.53 -2.51 8.49
CA PHE A 26 -7.85 -2.73 7.07
C PHE A 26 -9.29 -2.34 6.70
N GLU A 27 -9.96 -1.61 7.59
CA GLU A 27 -11.33 -1.11 7.42
C GLU A 27 -12.39 -2.16 7.01
N LEU A 28 -12.18 -3.44 7.33
CA LEU A 28 -12.88 -4.58 6.72
C LEU A 28 -14.41 -4.49 6.79
N ASN A 29 -14.94 -3.87 7.85
CA ASN A 29 -16.37 -3.74 8.12
C ASN A 29 -16.86 -2.28 8.09
N TYR A 30 -15.97 -1.32 7.83
CA TYR A 30 -16.29 0.10 7.93
C TYR A 30 -17.32 0.56 6.89
N LEU A 31 -17.24 0.07 5.65
CA LEU A 31 -18.20 0.44 4.60
C LEU A 31 -19.63 -0.05 4.92
N SER A 32 -19.75 -1.24 5.50
CA SER A 32 -21.05 -1.77 5.94
C SER A 32 -21.60 -0.95 7.10
N PHE A 33 -20.74 -0.68 8.09
CA PHE A 33 -21.09 0.13 9.25
C PHE A 33 -21.48 1.56 8.87
N SER A 34 -20.76 2.21 7.95
CA SER A 34 -21.08 3.58 7.51
C SER A 34 -22.41 3.70 6.78
N LYS A 35 -22.89 2.62 6.14
CA LYS A 35 -24.17 2.59 5.40
C LYS A 35 -25.38 2.13 6.21
N SER A 36 -25.18 1.65 7.44
CA SER A 36 -26.29 1.16 8.26
C SER A 36 -27.19 2.30 8.75
N GLU A 37 -28.36 1.99 9.29
CA GLU A 37 -29.29 3.00 9.81
C GLU A 37 -28.83 3.54 11.15
N CYS A 38 -29.08 4.82 11.44
CA CYS A 38 -28.77 5.41 12.73
C CYS A 38 -29.55 4.68 13.84
N SER A 39 -28.86 4.26 14.91
CA SER A 39 -29.50 3.53 16.02
C SER A 39 -30.60 4.33 16.74
N LYS A 40 -30.59 5.66 16.61
CA LYS A 40 -31.55 6.56 17.28
C LYS A 40 -32.73 6.98 16.40
N CYS A 41 -32.50 7.38 15.15
CA CYS A 41 -33.56 7.91 14.29
C CYS A 41 -33.90 7.03 13.08
N GLY A 42 -33.15 5.95 12.83
CA GLY A 42 -33.34 5.06 11.68
C GLY A 42 -32.90 5.64 10.33
N GLU A 43 -32.53 6.92 10.26
CA GLU A 43 -32.08 7.56 9.03
C GLU A 43 -30.65 7.14 8.63
N LYS A 44 -30.33 7.22 7.34
CA LYS A 44 -28.98 6.94 6.78
C LYS A 44 -28.16 8.20 6.50
N LYS A 45 -28.59 9.34 7.05
CA LYS A 45 -27.92 10.63 6.87
C LYS A 45 -26.76 10.77 7.86
N MET A 46 -25.56 10.43 7.39
CA MET A 46 -24.33 10.49 8.17
C MET A 46 -23.57 11.78 7.85
N SER A 47 -23.13 12.46 8.90
CA SER A 47 -22.42 13.75 8.85
C SER A 47 -20.89 13.59 8.92
N PHE A 48 -20.41 12.54 9.60
CA PHE A 48 -19.00 12.19 9.65
C PHE A 48 -18.83 10.70 9.97
N GLY A 49 -17.62 10.18 9.70
CA GLY A 49 -17.16 8.89 10.19
C GLY A 49 -15.70 8.99 10.61
N SER A 50 -15.31 8.19 11.59
CA SER A 50 -13.93 8.10 12.07
C SER A 50 -13.59 6.66 12.46
N ILE A 51 -12.29 6.35 12.37
CA ILE A 51 -11.74 5.05 12.71
C ILE A 51 -10.60 5.31 13.70
N ASN A 52 -10.58 4.56 14.80
CA ASN A 52 -9.41 4.51 15.67
C ASN A 52 -8.47 3.43 15.14
N SER A 53 -7.64 3.75 14.15
CA SER A 53 -6.73 2.79 13.52
C SER A 53 -5.52 2.49 14.42
N PRO A 54 -5.05 1.23 14.49
CA PRO A 54 -3.81 0.90 15.18
C PRO A 54 -2.59 1.53 14.50
N GLU A 55 -1.51 1.69 15.26
CA GLU A 55 -0.19 1.92 14.68
C GLU A 55 0.19 0.73 13.79
N ILE A 56 0.84 1.01 12.66
CA ILE A 56 1.29 -0.02 11.73
C ILE A 56 2.56 -0.64 12.31
N ASP A 57 2.50 -1.94 12.61
CA ASP A 57 3.63 -2.72 13.09
C ASP A 57 3.92 -3.89 12.15
N ARG A 58 4.96 -4.67 12.50
CA ARG A 58 5.36 -5.85 11.72
C ARG A 58 4.23 -6.86 11.59
N GLU A 59 3.45 -7.10 12.64
CA GLU A 59 2.33 -8.05 12.59
C GLU A 59 1.31 -7.63 11.51
N LEU A 60 0.91 -6.35 11.51
CA LEU A 60 -0.03 -5.84 10.51
C LEU A 60 0.56 -5.84 9.11
N LEU A 61 1.83 -5.45 8.93
CA LEU A 61 2.48 -5.51 7.62
C LEU A 61 2.59 -6.94 7.10
N THR A 62 2.90 -7.93 7.95
CA THR A 62 2.93 -9.35 7.55
C THR A 62 1.56 -9.79 7.04
N ILE A 63 0.49 -9.51 7.80
CA ILE A 63 -0.87 -9.86 7.39
C ILE A 63 -1.25 -9.17 6.07
N TRP A 64 -0.93 -7.89 5.95
CA TRP A 64 -1.15 -7.08 4.74
C TRP A 64 -0.39 -7.61 3.52
N ALA A 65 0.84 -8.05 3.71
CA ALA A 65 1.69 -8.55 2.62
C ALA A 65 1.25 -9.93 2.11
N GLU A 66 0.68 -10.76 3.00
CA GLU A 66 0.14 -12.08 2.67
C GLU A 66 -1.26 -12.01 2.04
N ASN A 67 -1.98 -10.89 2.18
CA ASN A 67 -3.35 -10.74 1.73
C ASN A 67 -3.54 -9.55 0.77
N ILE A 68 -3.70 -9.87 -0.51
CA ILE A 68 -3.82 -8.86 -1.58
C ILE A 68 -5.02 -7.93 -1.41
N ASP A 69 -6.10 -8.41 -0.78
CA ASP A 69 -7.35 -7.65 -0.62
C ASP A 69 -7.32 -6.69 0.57
N TYR A 70 -6.29 -6.77 1.43
CA TYR A 70 -6.20 -5.94 2.63
C TYR A 70 -5.46 -4.65 2.32
N LEU A 71 -6.05 -3.51 2.63
CA LEU A 71 -5.50 -2.19 2.38
C LEU A 71 -5.58 -1.36 3.66
N PHE A 72 -4.50 -0.69 4.06
CA PHE A 72 -4.53 0.20 5.23
C PHE A 72 -5.43 1.42 5.01
N CYS A 73 -5.52 1.88 3.75
CA CYS A 73 -6.44 2.92 3.32
C CYS A 73 -6.66 2.76 1.80
N PRO A 74 -7.85 2.31 1.33
CA PRO A 74 -8.06 2.04 -0.09
C PRO A 74 -7.87 3.23 -1.04
N LEU A 75 -7.97 4.46 -0.54
CA LEU A 75 -7.86 5.67 -1.35
C LEU A 75 -6.42 6.21 -1.40
N ASP A 76 -5.67 6.12 -0.30
CA ASP A 76 -4.41 6.83 -0.11
C ASP A 76 -3.43 5.97 0.74
N GLU A 77 -3.25 4.71 0.38
CA GLU A 77 -2.46 3.75 1.16
C GLU A 77 -0.99 4.20 1.33
N GLY A 78 -0.35 4.64 0.25
CA GLY A 78 1.02 5.15 0.27
C GLY A 78 1.19 6.38 1.18
N LEU A 79 0.22 7.30 1.18
CA LEU A 79 0.22 8.45 2.09
C LEU A 79 0.03 8.03 3.55
N THR A 80 -0.83 7.05 3.80
CA THR A 80 -1.09 6.52 5.15
C THR A 80 0.19 5.91 5.72
N LEU A 81 0.87 5.05 4.94
CA LEU A 81 2.14 4.45 5.34
C LEU A 81 3.25 5.49 5.52
N ALA A 82 3.27 6.55 4.71
CA ALA A 82 4.26 7.62 4.81
C ALA A 82 4.24 8.39 6.14
N GLN A 83 3.16 8.29 6.93
CA GLN A 83 3.06 8.93 8.24
C GLN A 83 3.94 8.26 9.31
N TYR A 84 4.28 6.98 9.13
CA TYR A 84 4.99 6.16 10.12
C TYR A 84 6.50 6.10 9.83
N LYS A 85 7.21 7.22 10.04
CA LYS A 85 8.64 7.34 9.71
C LYS A 85 9.54 6.35 10.47
N GLU A 86 9.12 5.92 11.64
CA GLU A 86 9.80 4.89 12.45
C GLU A 86 9.83 3.51 11.76
N ASN A 87 8.96 3.28 10.77
CA ASN A 87 8.86 2.03 10.03
C ASN A 87 9.72 1.98 8.76
N ILE A 88 10.55 2.98 8.48
CA ILE A 88 11.41 3.00 7.27
C ILE A 88 12.19 1.69 7.10
N ASP A 89 12.86 1.21 8.16
CA ASP A 89 13.65 -0.03 8.09
C ASP A 89 12.78 -1.26 7.82
N LEU A 90 11.59 -1.28 8.40
CA LEU A 90 10.62 -2.35 8.23
C LEU A 90 10.07 -2.36 6.80
N TYR A 91 9.80 -1.20 6.21
CA TYR A 91 9.37 -1.09 4.81
C TYR A 91 10.46 -1.56 3.85
N LEU A 92 11.73 -1.20 4.10
CA LEU A 92 12.86 -1.66 3.28
C LEU A 92 13.03 -3.18 3.34
N GLU A 93 12.89 -3.79 4.52
CA GLU A 93 12.92 -5.26 4.67
C GLU A 93 11.81 -5.93 3.84
N PHE A 94 10.59 -5.42 3.88
CA PHE A 94 9.45 -5.96 3.13
C PHE A 94 9.60 -5.76 1.60
N ILE A 95 10.25 -4.68 1.17
CA ILE A 95 10.57 -4.48 -0.26
C ILE A 95 11.50 -5.60 -0.78
N ASP A 96 12.42 -6.07 0.05
CA ASP A 96 13.38 -7.11 -0.31
C ASP A 96 12.82 -8.53 -0.23
N ASP A 97 11.74 -8.74 0.55
CA ASP A 97 11.14 -10.07 0.72
C ASP A 97 10.51 -10.59 -0.58
N GLU A 98 11.06 -11.67 -1.15
CA GLU A 98 10.59 -12.28 -2.40
C GLU A 98 9.16 -12.84 -2.34
N ILE A 99 8.62 -13.08 -1.15
CA ILE A 99 7.28 -13.63 -0.96
C ILE A 99 6.20 -12.56 -1.23
N ILE A 100 6.54 -11.30 -0.96
CA ILE A 100 5.61 -10.17 -1.06
C ILE A 100 5.33 -9.87 -2.54
N ASN A 101 4.05 -9.68 -2.87
CA ASN A 101 3.68 -9.41 -4.26
C ASN A 101 4.21 -8.02 -4.72
N ALA A 102 4.34 -7.86 -6.03
CA ALA A 102 4.90 -6.63 -6.59
C ALA A 102 4.06 -5.38 -6.28
N GLU A 103 2.73 -5.49 -6.23
CA GLU A 103 1.83 -4.37 -5.95
C GLU A 103 2.07 -3.79 -4.55
N LYS A 104 2.19 -4.64 -3.54
CA LYS A 104 2.47 -4.24 -2.15
C LYS A 104 3.86 -3.60 -2.04
N LYS A 105 4.87 -4.17 -2.72
CA LYS A 105 6.20 -3.54 -2.80
C LYS A 105 6.15 -2.15 -3.40
N ASN A 106 5.37 -1.96 -4.47
CA ASN A 106 5.21 -0.66 -5.11
C ASN A 106 4.60 0.37 -4.15
N VAL A 107 3.62 -0.02 -3.33
CA VAL A 107 3.02 0.83 -2.30
C VAL A 107 4.05 1.25 -1.24
N LEU A 108 4.92 0.34 -0.79
CA LEU A 108 6.00 0.70 0.16
C LEU A 108 7.01 1.68 -0.47
N ILE A 109 7.37 1.46 -1.73
CA ILE A 109 8.27 2.36 -2.46
C ILE A 109 7.62 3.74 -2.67
N GLU A 110 6.32 3.78 -2.96
CA GLU A 110 5.55 5.02 -3.03
C GLU A 110 5.57 5.76 -1.69
N ALA A 111 5.27 5.06 -0.59
CA ALA A 111 5.29 5.64 0.75
C ALA A 111 6.66 6.26 1.09
N LEU A 112 7.75 5.56 0.79
CA LEU A 112 9.11 6.08 0.99
C LEU A 112 9.40 7.31 0.10
N CYS A 113 8.88 7.35 -1.13
CA CYS A 113 9.00 8.52 -2.00
C CYS A 113 8.18 9.72 -1.48
N VAL A 114 6.98 9.48 -0.96
CA VAL A 114 6.15 10.49 -0.27
C VAL A 114 6.92 11.06 0.92
N MET A 115 7.54 10.20 1.74
CA MET A 115 8.32 10.64 2.90
C MET A 115 9.45 11.61 2.52
N ILE A 116 10.15 11.37 1.40
CA ILE A 116 11.15 12.32 0.86
C ILE A 116 10.47 13.63 0.44
N TYR A 117 9.38 13.54 -0.32
CA TYR A 117 8.66 14.70 -0.84
C TYR A 117 8.18 15.64 0.29
N ASP A 118 7.57 15.10 1.34
CA ASP A 118 7.03 15.88 2.46
C ASP A 118 8.11 16.63 3.26
N ARG A 119 9.37 16.20 3.12
CA ARG A 119 10.51 16.66 3.93
C ARG A 119 11.52 17.50 3.16
N VAL A 120 11.45 17.54 1.83
CA VAL A 120 12.51 18.15 1.00
C VAL A 120 12.80 19.62 1.35
N ASP A 121 11.78 20.38 1.73
CA ASP A 121 11.89 21.80 2.06
C ASP A 121 12.19 22.05 3.54
N LYS A 122 12.37 20.99 4.33
CA LYS A 122 12.68 21.06 5.76
C LYS A 122 14.18 21.19 5.96
N THR A 123 14.57 21.97 6.96
CA THR A 123 15.99 22.27 7.24
C THR A 123 16.49 21.66 8.53
N ASP A 124 15.63 21.01 9.31
CA ASP A 124 16.06 20.32 10.51
C ASP A 124 16.87 19.07 10.14
N LYS A 125 17.82 18.75 11.02
CA LYS A 125 18.76 17.66 10.81
C LYS A 125 18.07 16.30 10.70
N GLU A 126 16.98 16.10 11.45
CA GLU A 126 16.28 14.83 11.49
C GLU A 126 15.64 14.50 10.13
N ASP A 127 14.94 15.46 9.53
CA ASP A 127 14.34 15.30 8.21
C ASP A 127 15.40 15.08 7.12
N LEU A 128 16.55 15.77 7.20
CA LEU A 128 17.67 15.54 6.28
C LEU A 128 18.26 14.13 6.44
N ASP A 129 18.45 13.65 7.67
CA ASP A 129 18.97 12.30 7.94
C ASP A 129 18.00 11.23 7.41
N ILE A 130 16.69 11.43 7.57
CA ILE A 130 15.64 10.56 7.02
C ILE A 130 15.69 10.55 5.48
N ILE A 131 15.72 11.71 4.84
CA ILE A 131 15.79 11.80 3.37
C ILE A 131 17.02 11.05 2.86
N ASN A 132 18.20 11.31 3.45
CA ASN A 132 19.45 10.70 3.04
C ASN A 132 19.41 9.17 3.19
N LYS A 133 18.85 8.67 4.30
CA LYS A 133 18.66 7.23 4.52
C LYS A 133 17.79 6.61 3.44
N ILE A 134 16.59 7.15 3.22
CA ILE A 134 15.65 6.63 2.23
C ILE A 134 16.27 6.69 0.84
N ALA A 135 16.86 7.83 0.46
CA ALA A 135 17.48 8.03 -0.84
C ALA A 135 18.60 7.02 -1.11
N THR A 136 19.48 6.81 -0.12
CA THR A 136 20.58 5.84 -0.24
C THR A 136 20.05 4.43 -0.43
N GLU A 137 19.09 4.01 0.39
CA GLU A 137 18.53 2.65 0.34
C GLU A 137 17.69 2.39 -0.92
N LEU A 138 16.91 3.38 -1.36
CA LEU A 138 16.16 3.27 -2.62
C LEU A 138 17.08 3.28 -3.84
N LYS A 139 18.23 3.97 -3.79
CA LYS A 139 19.20 3.95 -4.89
C LYS A 139 19.81 2.56 -5.08
N LEU A 140 20.05 1.81 -3.99
CA LEU A 140 20.47 0.41 -4.06
C LEU A 140 19.42 -0.48 -4.76
N ARG A 141 18.16 -0.04 -4.75
CA ARG A 141 16.98 -0.73 -5.30
C ARG A 141 16.42 -0.02 -6.54
N GLU A 142 17.27 0.68 -7.29
CA GLU A 142 16.88 1.54 -8.43
C GLU A 142 15.92 0.84 -9.41
N ASN A 143 16.15 -0.43 -9.74
CA ASN A 143 15.27 -1.17 -10.65
C ASN A 143 13.84 -1.31 -10.10
N GLN A 144 13.68 -1.54 -8.79
CA GLN A 144 12.37 -1.63 -8.15
C GLN A 144 11.70 -0.26 -8.09
N VAL A 145 12.47 0.81 -7.85
CA VAL A 145 11.97 2.21 -7.90
C VAL A 145 11.45 2.55 -9.30
N LEU A 146 12.23 2.23 -10.34
CA LEU A 146 11.83 2.44 -11.73
C LEU A 146 10.62 1.61 -12.13
N PHE A 147 10.51 0.38 -11.63
CA PHE A 147 9.33 -0.47 -11.84
C PHE A 147 8.07 0.12 -11.18
N SER A 148 8.24 0.73 -10.00
CA SER A 148 7.15 1.33 -9.21
C SER A 148 6.68 2.69 -9.75
N GLN A 149 7.38 3.29 -10.73
CA GLN A 149 7.14 4.67 -11.15
C GLN A 149 5.69 4.99 -11.56
N HIS A 150 4.92 4.01 -12.04
CA HIS A 150 3.53 4.22 -12.46
C HIS A 150 2.55 4.31 -11.28
N TRP A 151 2.97 3.85 -10.10
CA TRP A 151 2.23 3.95 -8.85
C TRP A 151 2.47 5.29 -8.16
N ILE A 152 3.60 5.94 -8.46
CA ILE A 152 4.02 7.17 -7.79
C ILE A 152 3.56 8.37 -8.61
N MET A 153 2.87 9.31 -7.95
CA MET A 153 2.37 10.52 -8.57
C MET A 153 3.51 11.36 -9.19
N ASP A 154 3.25 11.98 -10.35
CA ASP A 154 4.26 12.72 -11.12
C ASP A 154 4.94 13.85 -10.34
N TYR A 155 4.20 14.56 -9.50
CA TYR A 155 4.76 15.64 -8.69
C TYR A 155 5.71 15.13 -7.60
N ILE A 156 5.45 13.94 -7.04
CA ILE A 156 6.32 13.27 -6.07
C ILE A 156 7.61 12.85 -6.77
N LYS A 157 7.50 12.13 -7.89
CA LYS A 157 8.67 11.65 -8.66
C LYS A 157 9.62 12.77 -9.07
N LYS A 158 9.06 13.90 -9.53
CA LYS A 158 9.86 15.08 -9.93
C LYS A 158 10.78 15.61 -8.83
N VAL A 159 10.43 15.36 -7.57
CA VAL A 159 11.21 15.77 -6.40
C VAL A 159 12.05 14.61 -5.89
N SER A 160 11.42 13.46 -5.61
CA SER A 160 12.08 12.35 -4.92
C SER A 160 13.10 11.63 -5.79
N PHE A 161 12.84 11.41 -7.08
CA PHE A 161 13.74 10.61 -7.94
C PHE A 161 15.11 11.29 -8.14
N PRO A 162 15.19 12.61 -8.41
CA PRO A 162 16.48 13.30 -8.44
C PRO A 162 17.27 13.19 -7.13
N ILE A 163 16.60 13.23 -5.97
CA ILE A 163 17.23 13.10 -4.65
C ILE A 163 17.77 11.68 -4.43
N ILE A 164 17.01 10.67 -4.85
CA ILE A 164 17.45 9.26 -4.85
C ILE A 164 18.62 9.07 -5.85
N GLY A 165 18.74 9.94 -6.85
CA GLY A 165 19.72 9.80 -7.93
C GLY A 165 19.26 8.81 -9.01
N VAL A 166 17.95 8.71 -9.23
CA VAL A 166 17.35 7.89 -10.29
C VAL A 166 16.92 8.80 -11.43
N GLU A 167 17.47 8.56 -12.63
CA GLU A 167 17.01 9.25 -13.83
C GLU A 167 15.70 8.63 -14.31
N TYR A 168 14.59 9.33 -14.09
CA TYR A 168 13.33 8.91 -14.71
C TYR A 168 13.38 9.27 -16.19
N LYS A 169 13.32 8.27 -17.07
CA LYS A 169 13.14 8.50 -18.49
C LYS A 169 11.71 8.97 -18.70
N ASN A 170 11.55 10.21 -19.12
CA ASN A 170 10.28 10.80 -19.53
C ASN A 170 9.84 10.20 -20.88
N SER A 171 9.77 8.87 -21.00
CA SER A 171 9.46 8.17 -22.25
C SER A 171 8.09 7.49 -22.16
N LEU A 172 7.05 8.30 -22.27
CA LEU A 172 5.75 7.86 -22.82
C LEU A 172 5.47 8.47 -24.20
N SER A 173 6.50 8.99 -24.89
CA SER A 173 6.35 9.63 -26.20
C SER A 173 6.60 8.73 -27.41
N SER A 174 7.12 7.51 -27.25
CA SER A 174 7.36 6.61 -28.39
C SER A 174 6.35 5.46 -28.40
N LYS A 175 5.70 5.24 -29.56
CA LYS A 175 4.79 4.10 -29.80
C LYS A 175 5.49 2.75 -29.60
N VAL A 176 6.79 2.68 -29.82
CA VAL A 176 7.62 1.47 -29.74
C VAL A 176 7.77 1.00 -28.30
N ASP A 177 7.88 1.93 -27.35
CA ASP A 177 8.02 1.57 -25.93
C ASP A 177 6.70 1.10 -25.31
N LYS A 178 5.55 1.49 -25.88
CA LYS A 178 4.23 0.97 -25.49
C LYS A 178 4.01 -0.48 -25.92
N GLU A 179 4.54 -0.86 -27.09
CA GLU A 179 4.52 -2.26 -27.54
C GLU A 179 5.47 -3.11 -26.70
N ASN A 180 6.68 -2.64 -26.41
CA ASN A 180 7.62 -3.36 -25.55
C ASN A 180 7.10 -3.52 -24.11
N HIS A 181 6.45 -2.50 -23.55
CA HIS A 181 5.84 -2.58 -22.21
C HIS A 181 4.62 -3.52 -22.20
N LYS A 182 3.84 -3.54 -23.28
CA LYS A 182 2.73 -4.49 -23.44
C LYS A 182 3.23 -5.92 -23.54
N ASP A 183 4.25 -6.18 -24.36
CA ASP A 183 4.86 -7.50 -24.51
C ASP A 183 5.49 -7.99 -23.20
N TYR A 184 6.12 -7.09 -22.44
CA TYR A 184 6.64 -7.39 -21.12
C TYR A 184 5.52 -7.74 -20.12
N LEU A 185 4.46 -6.94 -20.04
CA LEU A 185 3.29 -7.25 -19.18
C LEU A 185 2.61 -8.55 -19.58
N GLU A 186 2.46 -8.82 -20.89
CA GLU A 186 1.92 -10.08 -21.39
C GLU A 186 2.80 -11.26 -21.02
N SER A 187 4.13 -11.10 -21.02
CA SER A 187 5.07 -12.15 -20.60
C SER A 187 4.96 -12.46 -19.10
N ILE A 188 4.81 -11.43 -18.26
CA ILE A 188 4.61 -11.55 -16.81
C ILE A 188 3.28 -12.26 -16.52
N ILE A 189 2.19 -11.82 -17.16
CA ILE A 189 0.86 -12.43 -16.99
C ILE A 189 0.89 -13.90 -17.39
N LYS A 190 1.58 -14.23 -18.50
CA LYS A 190 1.73 -15.61 -18.97
C LYS A 190 2.51 -16.48 -17.98
N GLU A 191 3.63 -15.98 -17.44
CA GLU A 191 4.36 -16.68 -16.39
C GLU A 191 3.52 -16.91 -15.12
N SER A 192 2.74 -15.92 -14.69
CA SER A 192 1.84 -16.04 -13.54
C SER A 192 0.74 -17.07 -13.77
N ILE A 193 0.14 -17.11 -14.97
CA ILE A 193 -0.86 -18.10 -15.36
C ILE A 193 -0.24 -19.51 -15.40
N ASP A 194 0.96 -19.65 -15.96
CA ASP A 194 1.64 -20.95 -16.04
C ASP A 194 2.06 -21.47 -14.66
N LYS A 195 2.53 -20.60 -13.75
CA LYS A 195 2.79 -20.95 -12.35
C LYS A 195 1.51 -21.39 -11.62
N ARG A 196 0.39 -20.70 -11.85
CA ARG A 196 -0.93 -21.07 -11.26
C ARG A 196 -1.43 -22.41 -11.80
N ASN A 197 -1.30 -22.66 -13.09
CA ASN A 197 -1.69 -23.92 -13.74
C ASN A 197 -0.80 -25.10 -13.32
N SER A 198 0.50 -24.86 -13.13
CA SER A 198 1.46 -25.82 -12.57
C SER A 198 1.09 -26.22 -11.13
N LYS A 199 0.82 -25.23 -10.25
CA LYS A 199 0.34 -25.50 -8.89
C LYS A 199 -0.97 -26.29 -8.89
N ASN A 200 -1.93 -25.93 -9.74
CA ASN A 200 -3.21 -26.65 -9.83
C ASN A 200 -3.05 -28.10 -10.30
N LYS A 201 -2.14 -28.37 -11.26
CA LYS A 201 -1.80 -29.74 -11.68
C LYS A 201 -1.11 -30.53 -10.56
N LEU A 202 -0.24 -29.90 -9.77
CA LEU A 202 0.41 -30.52 -8.63
C LEU A 202 -0.62 -30.92 -7.55
N TRP A 203 -1.56 -30.03 -7.21
CA TRP A 203 -2.65 -30.30 -6.26
C TRP A 203 -3.62 -31.39 -6.76
N ALA A 204 -3.92 -31.43 -8.05
CA ALA A 204 -4.72 -32.50 -8.64
C ALA A 204 -4.01 -33.87 -8.58
N LYS A 205 -2.68 -33.89 -8.74
CA LYS A 205 -1.86 -35.09 -8.63
C LYS A 205 -1.77 -35.59 -7.18
N ILE A 206 -1.64 -34.68 -6.21
CA ILE A 206 -1.67 -34.99 -4.78
C ILE A 206 -3.04 -35.55 -4.36
N LYS A 207 -4.16 -34.98 -4.83
CA LYS A 207 -5.51 -35.50 -4.54
C LYS A 207 -5.76 -36.92 -5.05
N ASN A 208 -5.09 -37.35 -6.13
CA ASN A 208 -5.20 -38.71 -6.66
C ASN A 208 -4.32 -39.73 -5.93
N ILE A 209 -3.36 -39.29 -5.11
CA ILE A 209 -2.52 -40.16 -4.28
C ILE A 209 -3.20 -40.49 -2.94
N TRP A 210 -4.19 -39.69 -2.53
CA TRP A 210 -4.94 -39.82 -1.27
C TRP A 210 -6.35 -40.42 -1.46
N LYS A 211 -6.56 -41.18 -2.54
CA LYS A 211 -7.75 -42.02 -2.79
C LYS A 211 -7.32 -43.48 -2.84
#